data_AF-A0A833AMI0-F1
#
_entry.id   AF-A0A833AMI0-F1
#
_cell.length_a   1.000
_cell.length_b   1.000
_cell.length_c   1.000
_cell.angle_alpha   90.00
_cell.angle_beta   90.00
_cell.angle_gamma   90.00
#
_symmetry.space_group_name_H-M   'P 1'
#
loop_
_entity.id
_entity.type
_entity.pdbx_description
1 polymer ?
#
loop_
_entity_poly.entity_id
_entity_poly.type
_entity_poly.pdbx_seq_one_letter_code
_entity_poly.pdbx_strand_id
1 'polypeptide(L)'
;MKKVLLLLLFLLFVSGVYGQNTWNFAWKMDQQPFTPPAAGSEMGIVKSGFDTDEDGWGEFVCAYTDKDSNYVLMYEANGDNSYVLVWYWRYPVDANTFAGIVIGDMDNNGVVEIITSMPSVVSAENPNPSRLWIFEWNGVQGENKYGVYAGEDFTPTSEWNFNLDDNIDFRPYSLTVEDIDLDGTNELIVGVRAGDRGREVLVADVIGEFSSLGAWNVEYNLPALSGGALYNVSTGDLDNDGNREIHVAIWNLFSLMIIECTGPNTYEVQVEHNAIFSASGIDHGALDAVRVADANNDGVNELY
;
A
#
# COMPACT_ATOMS: atom_id res chain seq x y z
N MET A 1 -21.12 -14.96 -58.27
CA MET A 1 -22.16 -14.69 -57.26
C MET A 1 -22.02 -15.52 -55.98
N LYS A 2 -22.00 -16.86 -56.02
CA LYS A 2 -21.89 -17.69 -54.79
C LYS A 2 -20.62 -17.46 -53.93
N LYS A 3 -19.46 -17.19 -54.56
CA LYS A 3 -18.20 -16.92 -53.84
C LYS A 3 -18.13 -15.54 -53.16
N VAL A 4 -18.85 -14.55 -53.70
CA VAL A 4 -18.93 -13.19 -53.13
C VAL A 4 -19.88 -13.17 -51.94
N LEU A 5 -20.96 -13.97 -51.99
CA LEU A 5 -21.89 -14.14 -50.87
C LEU A 5 -21.23 -14.82 -49.66
N LEU A 6 -20.35 -15.79 -49.89
CA LEU A 6 -19.60 -16.45 -48.81
C LEU A 6 -18.59 -15.51 -48.15
N LEU A 7 -17.93 -14.65 -48.92
CA LEU A 7 -16.99 -13.66 -48.40
C LEU A 7 -17.70 -12.57 -47.57
N LEU A 8 -18.89 -12.14 -48.01
CA LEU A 8 -19.75 -11.23 -47.26
C LEU A 8 -20.31 -11.86 -45.97
N LEU A 9 -20.68 -13.15 -46.00
CA LEU A 9 -21.06 -13.88 -44.78
C LEU A 9 -19.89 -14.03 -43.79
N PHE A 10 -18.67 -14.26 -44.30
CA PHE A 10 -17.49 -14.38 -43.45
C PHE A 10 -17.08 -13.03 -42.84
N LEU A 11 -17.21 -11.93 -43.59
CA LEU A 11 -16.99 -10.57 -43.08
C LEU A 11 -18.05 -10.13 -42.06
N LEU A 12 -19.29 -10.60 -42.17
CA LEU A 12 -20.36 -10.34 -41.18
C LEU A 12 -20.21 -11.13 -39.88
N PHE A 13 -19.47 -12.25 -39.87
CA PHE A 13 -19.16 -13.01 -38.66
C PHE A 13 -17.91 -12.49 -37.91
N VAL A 14 -17.08 -11.67 -38.56
CA VAL A 14 -15.87 -11.08 -37.96
C VAL A 14 -16.12 -9.65 -37.46
N SER A 15 -17.22 -9.01 -37.85
CA SER A 15 -17.59 -7.70 -37.34
C SER A 15 -18.32 -7.80 -35.99
N GLY A 16 -17.55 -7.65 -34.91
CA GLY A 16 -18.05 -7.03 -33.68
C GLY A 16 -18.67 -7.99 -32.66
N VAL A 17 -17.90 -8.93 -32.14
CA VAL A 17 -18.00 -9.23 -30.70
C VAL A 17 -17.03 -8.29 -30.00
N TYR A 18 -17.37 -7.00 -29.98
CA TYR A 18 -16.89 -6.18 -28.88
C TYR A 18 -17.58 -6.77 -27.67
N GLY A 19 -16.83 -7.44 -26.79
CA GLY A 19 -17.31 -7.70 -25.45
C GLY A 19 -17.67 -6.34 -24.86
N GLN A 20 -18.95 -6.01 -24.83
CA GLN A 20 -19.40 -4.96 -23.93
C GLN A 20 -19.10 -5.50 -22.55
N ASN A 21 -18.06 -4.96 -21.91
CA ASN A 21 -17.87 -5.19 -20.49
C ASN A 21 -19.11 -4.64 -19.80
N THR A 22 -20.04 -5.52 -19.45
CA THR A 22 -21.19 -5.18 -18.64
C THR A 22 -20.70 -5.12 -17.21
N TRP A 23 -20.09 -3.98 -16.86
CA TRP A 23 -19.85 -3.66 -15.46
C TRP A 23 -21.19 -3.53 -14.77
N ASN A 24 -21.50 -4.46 -13.88
CA ASN A 24 -22.66 -4.38 -13.01
C ASN A 24 -22.19 -3.83 -11.68
N PHE A 25 -22.92 -2.85 -11.17
CA PHE A 25 -22.72 -2.38 -9.81
C PHE A 25 -23.07 -3.53 -8.84
N ALA A 26 -22.07 -4.05 -8.16
CA ALA A 26 -22.18 -5.19 -7.25
C ALA A 26 -22.56 -4.73 -5.83
N TRP A 27 -21.79 -3.79 -5.30
CA TRP A 27 -21.90 -3.33 -3.91
C TRP A 27 -21.41 -1.89 -3.76
N LYS A 28 -21.95 -1.18 -2.77
CA LYS A 28 -21.39 0.07 -2.25
C LYS A 28 -21.58 0.10 -0.75
N MET A 29 -20.70 0.85 -0.12
CA MET A 29 -20.92 1.40 1.21
C MET A 29 -22.00 2.50 1.12
N ASP A 30 -23.18 2.26 1.67
CA ASP A 30 -24.27 3.26 1.66
C ASP A 30 -23.94 4.48 2.53
N GLN A 31 -23.27 4.25 3.66
CA GLN A 31 -22.82 5.28 4.58
C GLN A 31 -21.48 4.86 5.17
N GLN A 32 -20.55 5.82 5.23
CA GLN A 32 -19.29 5.65 5.94
C GLN A 32 -19.55 5.37 7.44
N PRO A 33 -18.92 4.34 8.02
CA PRO A 33 -19.02 4.08 9.45
C PRO A 33 -18.60 5.28 10.29
N PHE A 34 -19.18 5.40 11.49
CA PHE A 34 -18.77 6.39 12.51
C PHE A 34 -18.85 7.87 12.11
N THR A 35 -19.47 8.20 10.98
CA THR A 35 -19.72 9.58 10.55
C THR A 35 -21.23 9.89 10.49
N PRO A 36 -21.62 11.18 10.60
CA PRO A 36 -22.99 11.58 10.37
C PRO A 36 -23.47 11.20 8.96
N PRO A 37 -24.76 10.87 8.77
CA PRO A 37 -25.30 10.51 7.47
C PRO A 37 -25.00 11.58 6.40
N ALA A 38 -24.58 11.12 5.22
CA ALA A 38 -24.24 11.96 4.07
C ALA A 38 -23.11 12.99 4.30
N ALA A 39 -22.27 12.80 5.33
CA ALA A 39 -21.00 13.52 5.41
C ALA A 39 -20.10 13.09 4.24
N GLY A 40 -19.66 14.05 3.41
CA GLY A 40 -18.68 13.77 2.36
C GLY A 40 -17.32 13.47 2.97
N SER A 41 -16.62 12.46 2.46
CA SER A 41 -15.27 12.05 2.88
C SER A 41 -14.53 11.44 1.70
N GLU A 42 -13.21 11.41 1.79
CA GLU A 42 -12.35 10.70 0.86
C GLU A 42 -11.93 9.35 1.46
N MET A 43 -12.25 8.26 0.76
CA MET A 43 -11.60 6.98 1.03
C MET A 43 -10.25 6.99 0.31
N GLY A 44 -9.20 7.34 1.05
CA GLY A 44 -7.89 7.70 0.49
C GLY A 44 -7.05 6.49 0.06
N ILE A 45 -7.38 5.29 0.55
CA ILE A 45 -6.64 4.06 0.26
C ILE A 45 -7.54 2.83 0.44
N VAL A 46 -7.32 1.83 -0.42
CA VAL A 46 -7.94 0.50 -0.34
C VAL A 46 -6.89 -0.54 -0.69
N LYS A 47 -6.83 -1.63 0.08
CA LYS A 47 -6.07 -2.85 -0.21
C LYS A 47 -7.05 -4.03 -0.20
N SER A 48 -6.91 -4.95 -1.15
CA SER A 48 -7.84 -6.07 -1.34
C SER A 48 -7.13 -7.25 -1.98
N GLY A 49 -7.80 -8.40 -2.03
CA GLY A 49 -7.31 -9.59 -2.72
C GLY A 49 -6.57 -10.56 -1.81
N PHE A 50 -6.85 -10.49 -0.52
CA PHE A 50 -6.36 -11.40 0.52
C PHE A 50 -7.56 -12.08 1.20
N ASP A 51 -7.26 -13.15 1.93
CA ASP A 51 -8.13 -13.98 2.78
C ASP A 51 -7.32 -14.20 4.08
N THR A 52 -7.26 -13.14 4.89
CA THR A 52 -6.32 -13.02 6.01
C THR A 52 -6.70 -13.85 7.22
N ASP A 53 -8.00 -14.11 7.43
CA ASP A 53 -8.45 -15.01 8.49
C ASP A 53 -8.64 -16.46 8.03
N GLU A 54 -8.26 -16.77 6.79
CA GLU A 54 -8.21 -18.10 6.18
C GLU A 54 -9.55 -18.85 6.12
N ASP A 55 -10.68 -18.15 6.08
CA ASP A 55 -12.01 -18.76 6.08
C ASP A 55 -12.55 -19.07 4.66
N GLY A 56 -11.84 -18.59 3.63
CA GLY A 56 -12.20 -18.73 2.21
C GLY A 56 -12.94 -17.53 1.62
N TRP A 57 -13.24 -16.50 2.42
CA TRP A 57 -13.88 -15.27 1.99
C TRP A 57 -12.89 -14.11 1.98
N GLY A 58 -12.65 -13.56 0.79
CA GLY A 58 -11.70 -12.46 0.68
C GLY A 58 -12.17 -11.17 1.35
N GLU A 59 -11.22 -10.46 1.96
CA GLU A 59 -11.43 -9.18 2.59
C GLU A 59 -10.80 -8.01 1.80
N PHE A 60 -11.17 -6.81 2.22
CA PHE A 60 -10.47 -5.59 1.84
C PHE A 60 -10.38 -4.64 3.03
N VAL A 61 -9.28 -3.90 3.09
CA VAL A 61 -9.01 -2.88 4.10
C VAL A 61 -9.00 -1.52 3.43
N CYS A 62 -9.62 -0.52 4.04
CA CYS A 62 -9.67 0.84 3.54
C CYS A 62 -9.58 1.86 4.67
N ALA A 63 -9.16 3.09 4.35
CA ALA A 63 -9.11 4.17 5.34
C ALA A 63 -9.54 5.51 4.77
N TYR A 64 -10.12 6.31 5.64
CA TYR A 64 -10.39 7.73 5.42
C TYR A 64 -9.65 8.56 6.46
N THR A 65 -9.11 9.69 6.03
CA THR A 65 -8.17 10.50 6.83
C THR A 65 -8.50 12.00 6.85
N ASP A 66 -9.63 12.40 6.28
CA ASP A 66 -10.04 13.80 6.09
C ASP A 66 -11.09 14.25 7.12
N LYS A 67 -11.12 13.62 8.30
CA LYS A 67 -12.09 13.90 9.36
C LYS A 67 -11.39 14.21 10.69
N ASP A 68 -12.16 14.78 11.62
CA ASP A 68 -11.75 14.95 13.02
C ASP A 68 -11.53 13.60 13.74
N SER A 69 -12.01 12.50 13.15
CA SER A 69 -11.77 11.15 13.64
C SER A 69 -11.66 10.21 12.46
N ASN A 70 -10.46 9.67 12.29
CA ASN A 70 -10.06 8.86 11.15
C ASN A 70 -10.00 7.39 11.54
N TYR A 71 -10.28 6.51 10.58
CA TYR A 71 -10.38 5.08 10.83
C TYR A 71 -9.76 4.28 9.69
N VAL A 72 -9.17 3.15 10.06
CA VAL A 72 -8.95 2.01 9.17
C VAL A 72 -10.09 1.02 9.39
N LEU A 73 -10.63 0.48 8.30
CA LEU A 73 -11.79 -0.38 8.25
C LEU A 73 -11.46 -1.64 7.45
N MET A 74 -11.94 -2.78 7.90
CA MET A 74 -11.85 -4.05 7.18
C MET A 74 -13.24 -4.60 6.93
N TYR A 75 -13.50 -4.91 5.66
CA TYR A 75 -14.72 -5.55 5.22
C TYR A 75 -14.42 -6.93 4.65
N GLU A 76 -15.23 -7.89 5.02
CA GLU A 76 -15.15 -9.28 4.57
C GLU A 76 -16.36 -9.63 3.72
N ALA A 77 -16.16 -10.46 2.71
CA ALA A 77 -17.26 -11.01 1.92
C ALA A 77 -18.08 -12.01 2.75
N ASN A 78 -19.40 -11.90 2.76
CA ASN A 78 -20.28 -12.89 3.41
C ASN A 78 -21.27 -13.54 2.43
N GLY A 79 -20.95 -13.46 1.14
CA GLY A 79 -21.73 -13.95 0.02
C GLY A 79 -21.45 -13.17 -1.25
N ASP A 80 -22.11 -13.57 -2.34
CA ASP A 80 -21.95 -12.92 -3.64
C ASP A 80 -22.31 -11.42 -3.59
N ASN A 81 -21.32 -10.57 -3.90
CA ASN A 81 -21.49 -9.11 -3.93
C ASN A 81 -21.99 -8.53 -2.59
N SER A 82 -21.66 -9.17 -1.47
CA SER A 82 -22.08 -8.75 -0.13
C SER A 82 -20.88 -8.70 0.81
N TYR A 83 -20.75 -7.59 1.53
CA TYR A 83 -19.62 -7.32 2.39
C TYR A 83 -20.10 -6.72 3.71
N VAL A 84 -19.46 -7.11 4.81
CA VAL A 84 -19.74 -6.65 6.16
C VAL A 84 -18.48 -6.09 6.81
N LEU A 85 -18.63 -5.04 7.61
CA LEU A 85 -17.53 -4.51 8.41
C LEU A 85 -17.24 -5.49 9.55
N VAL A 86 -16.04 -6.07 9.58
CA VAL A 86 -15.64 -7.11 10.53
C VAL A 86 -14.60 -6.64 11.53
N TRP A 87 -13.77 -5.66 11.14
CA TRP A 87 -12.76 -5.08 12.01
C TRP A 87 -12.58 -3.59 11.68
N TYR A 88 -12.22 -2.79 12.68
CA TYR A 88 -11.89 -1.38 12.49
C TYR A 88 -11.05 -0.86 13.63
N TRP A 89 -10.24 0.17 13.37
CA TRP A 89 -9.51 0.86 14.40
C TRP A 89 -9.49 2.37 14.16
N ARG A 90 -9.57 3.15 15.26
CA ARG A 90 -9.53 4.61 15.22
C ARG A 90 -8.10 5.08 15.44
N TYR A 91 -7.56 5.87 14.52
CA TYR A 91 -6.25 6.50 14.73
C TYR A 91 -6.29 7.41 15.97
N PRO A 92 -5.36 7.28 16.92
CA PRO A 92 -5.32 8.05 18.16
C PRO A 92 -4.63 9.41 17.98
N VAL A 93 -4.59 9.91 16.75
CA VAL A 93 -3.83 11.10 16.33
C VAL A 93 -4.62 11.89 15.31
N ASP A 94 -4.34 13.20 15.27
CA ASP A 94 -4.76 14.03 14.15
C ASP A 94 -3.87 13.76 12.92
N ALA A 95 -4.48 13.79 11.74
CA ALA A 95 -3.82 13.49 10.47
C ALA A 95 -3.38 14.77 9.76
N ASN A 96 -2.12 14.81 9.32
CA ASN A 96 -1.58 15.88 8.48
C ASN A 96 -1.86 15.60 6.99
N THR A 97 -1.85 14.31 6.58
CA THR A 97 -2.15 13.87 5.21
C THR A 97 -2.83 12.49 5.22
N PHE A 98 -2.63 11.68 4.16
CA PHE A 98 -3.25 10.37 3.96
C PHE A 98 -2.53 9.25 4.72
N ALA A 99 -3.30 8.22 5.10
CA ALA A 99 -2.79 7.00 5.70
C ALA A 99 -2.18 6.06 4.66
N GLY A 100 -1.20 5.28 5.09
CA GLY A 100 -0.71 4.10 4.39
C GLY A 100 -1.34 2.83 4.95
N ILE A 101 -1.48 1.80 4.11
CA ILE A 101 -1.93 0.46 4.51
C ILE A 101 -1.15 -0.57 3.70
N VAL A 102 -0.64 -1.59 4.38
CA VAL A 102 -0.09 -2.80 3.78
C VAL A 102 -0.49 -4.00 4.65
N ILE A 103 -0.65 -5.15 4.01
CA ILE A 103 -0.94 -6.44 4.64
C ILE A 103 0.26 -7.34 4.34
N GLY A 104 0.83 -7.98 5.34
CA GLY A 104 1.99 -8.86 5.19
C GLY A 104 2.47 -9.42 6.52
N ASP A 105 3.30 -10.46 6.47
CA ASP A 105 3.99 -11.08 7.60
C ASP A 105 5.31 -10.34 7.82
N MET A 106 5.33 -9.36 8.71
CA MET A 106 6.42 -8.40 8.87
C MET A 106 7.49 -8.87 9.85
N ASP A 107 7.18 -9.79 10.76
CA ASP A 107 8.16 -10.36 11.68
C ASP A 107 8.53 -11.82 11.37
N ASN A 108 8.09 -12.31 10.21
CA ASN A 108 8.43 -13.60 9.60
C ASN A 108 8.03 -14.81 10.45
N ASN A 109 6.93 -14.69 11.18
CA ASN A 109 6.43 -15.75 12.04
C ASN A 109 5.33 -16.61 11.37
N GLY A 110 4.94 -16.27 10.14
CA GLY A 110 3.91 -16.96 9.36
C GLY A 110 2.49 -16.51 9.67
N VAL A 111 2.32 -15.48 10.50
CA VAL A 111 1.05 -14.79 10.79
C VAL A 111 1.07 -13.44 10.09
N VAL A 112 -0.09 -12.99 9.64
CA VAL A 112 -0.21 -11.75 8.86
C VAL A 112 -0.57 -10.56 9.75
N GLU A 113 0.02 -9.40 9.45
CA GLU A 113 -0.31 -8.13 10.09
C GLU A 113 -1.11 -7.22 9.16
N ILE A 114 -2.04 -6.48 9.76
CA ILE A 114 -2.48 -5.19 9.21
C ILE A 114 -1.50 -4.13 9.69
N ILE A 115 -0.78 -3.50 8.76
CA ILE A 115 0.16 -2.43 9.05
C ILE A 115 -0.38 -1.14 8.46
N THR A 116 -0.51 -0.11 9.30
CA THR A 116 -1.04 1.17 8.86
C THR A 116 -0.22 2.34 9.38
N SER A 117 -0.03 3.34 8.52
CA SER A 117 0.67 4.57 8.88
C SER A 117 -0.29 5.75 8.92
N MET A 118 0.02 6.73 9.76
CA MET A 118 -0.60 8.05 9.73
C MET A 118 0.48 9.12 9.87
N PRO A 119 0.57 10.04 8.89
CA PRO A 119 1.30 11.30 9.02
C PRO A 119 0.74 12.13 10.18
N SER A 120 1.26 11.88 11.37
CA SER A 120 0.70 12.35 12.63
C SER A 120 1.07 13.80 12.90
N VAL A 121 0.08 14.60 13.33
CA VAL A 121 0.33 15.98 13.76
C VAL A 121 1.07 15.98 15.09
N VAL A 122 2.18 16.71 15.16
CA VAL A 122 2.91 16.96 16.41
C VAL A 122 2.30 18.13 17.16
N SER A 123 2.26 18.06 18.50
CA SER A 123 1.81 19.15 19.36
C SER A 123 2.63 19.24 20.66
N ALA A 124 2.40 20.27 21.47
CA ALA A 124 3.04 20.37 22.77
C ALA A 124 2.64 19.23 23.73
N GLU A 125 1.41 18.70 23.57
CA GLU A 125 0.86 17.60 24.34
C GLU A 125 1.33 16.23 23.84
N ASN A 126 1.63 16.12 22.54
CA ASN A 126 2.16 14.92 21.91
C ASN A 126 3.27 15.30 20.92
N PRO A 127 4.49 15.57 21.41
CA PRO A 127 5.58 16.04 20.55
C PRO A 127 6.14 14.91 19.67
N ASN A 128 5.88 13.65 20.00
CA ASN A 128 6.44 12.50 19.30
C ASN A 128 5.45 11.32 19.19
N PRO A 129 4.36 11.50 18.43
CA PRO A 129 3.37 10.45 18.23
C PRO A 129 3.95 9.25 17.48
N SER A 130 3.42 8.05 17.75
CA SER A 130 3.54 6.93 16.81
C SER A 130 3.00 7.34 15.43
N ARG A 131 3.58 6.78 14.36
CA ARG A 131 3.19 7.05 12.97
C ARG A 131 2.93 5.77 12.18
N LEU A 132 3.22 4.62 12.76
CA LEU A 132 2.98 3.29 12.25
C LEU A 132 2.38 2.44 13.36
N TRP A 133 1.34 1.66 13.05
CA TRP A 133 0.67 0.72 13.95
C TRP A 133 0.52 -0.62 13.27
N ILE A 134 0.74 -1.67 14.04
CA ILE A 134 0.81 -3.05 13.57
C ILE A 134 -0.24 -3.85 14.34
N PHE A 135 -1.07 -4.60 13.63
CA PHE A 135 -2.11 -5.45 14.20
C PHE A 135 -1.95 -6.86 13.64
N GLU A 136 -1.26 -7.70 14.39
CA GLU A 136 -1.05 -9.12 14.08
C GLU A 136 -2.35 -9.90 14.26
N TRP A 137 -2.66 -10.77 13.29
CA TRP A 137 -3.79 -11.68 13.38
C TRP A 137 -3.64 -12.66 14.55
N ASN A 138 -4.73 -13.08 15.16
CA ASN A 138 -4.66 -14.00 16.30
C ASN A 138 -4.38 -15.48 15.92
N GLY A 139 -4.29 -15.79 14.62
CA GLY A 139 -4.04 -17.14 14.12
C GLY A 139 -5.24 -18.10 14.22
N VAL A 140 -6.45 -17.61 14.51
CA VAL A 140 -7.65 -18.45 14.62
C VAL A 140 -8.51 -18.29 13.38
N GLN A 141 -8.54 -19.34 12.56
CA GLN A 141 -9.31 -19.37 11.31
C GLN A 141 -10.75 -18.85 11.46
N GLY A 142 -11.15 -17.91 10.60
CA GLY A 142 -12.46 -17.25 10.59
C GLY A 142 -12.69 -16.23 11.72
N GLU A 143 -11.66 -15.90 12.50
CA GLU A 143 -11.71 -14.78 13.43
C GLU A 143 -10.96 -13.57 12.87
N ASN A 144 -11.72 -12.55 12.46
CA ASN A 144 -11.20 -11.22 12.12
C ASN A 144 -10.69 -10.43 13.36
N LYS A 145 -9.70 -10.97 14.07
CA LYS A 145 -9.10 -10.40 15.27
C LYS A 145 -7.63 -10.07 15.05
N TYR A 146 -7.37 -8.78 14.87
CA TYR A 146 -6.04 -8.22 14.64
C TYR A 146 -5.65 -7.30 15.80
N GLY A 147 -4.48 -7.53 16.40
CA GLY A 147 -3.97 -6.81 17.57
C GLY A 147 -4.10 -7.58 18.89
N VAL A 148 -3.82 -6.90 20.00
CA VAL A 148 -3.84 -7.49 21.35
C VAL A 148 -5.19 -7.24 22.03
N TYR A 149 -6.00 -8.28 22.14
CA TYR A 149 -7.35 -8.20 22.72
C TYR A 149 -7.37 -8.31 24.24
N ALA A 150 -8.16 -7.45 24.89
CA ALA A 150 -8.49 -7.46 26.31
C ALA A 150 -10.02 -7.39 26.49
N GLY A 151 -10.70 -8.48 26.18
CA GLY A 151 -12.16 -8.52 26.08
C GLY A 151 -12.62 -8.03 24.70
N GLU A 152 -13.50 -7.03 24.66
CA GLU A 152 -13.98 -6.40 23.42
C GLU A 152 -13.06 -5.25 22.94
N ASP A 153 -12.19 -4.75 23.83
CA ASP A 153 -11.19 -3.74 23.49
C ASP A 153 -9.90 -4.39 22.99
N PHE A 154 -9.17 -3.71 22.12
CA PHE A 154 -7.86 -4.16 21.64
C PHE A 154 -6.92 -2.98 21.36
N THR A 155 -5.61 -3.28 21.35
CA THR A 155 -4.55 -2.34 21.00
C THR A 155 -3.69 -2.89 19.85
N PRO A 156 -2.90 -2.03 19.17
CA PRO A 156 -1.85 -2.50 18.28
C PRO A 156 -0.93 -3.51 18.97
N THR A 157 -0.42 -4.48 18.22
CA THR A 157 0.65 -5.39 18.64
C THR A 157 1.97 -4.64 18.79
N SER A 158 2.24 -3.69 17.89
CA SER A 158 3.42 -2.83 17.93
C SER A 158 3.11 -1.45 17.36
N GLU A 159 3.91 -0.46 17.75
CA GLU A 159 3.85 0.91 17.25
C GLU A 159 5.25 1.44 16.98
N TRP A 160 5.39 2.30 15.99
CA TRP A 160 6.66 2.92 15.67
C TRP A 160 6.52 4.38 15.25
N ASN A 161 7.45 5.20 15.71
CA ASN A 161 7.56 6.62 15.36
C ASN A 161 8.71 6.89 14.38
N PHE A 162 9.31 5.86 13.76
CA PHE A 162 10.48 5.99 12.88
C PHE A 162 11.77 6.47 13.59
N ASN A 163 11.87 6.25 14.91
CA ASN A 163 12.99 6.70 15.75
C ASN A 163 13.26 8.21 15.63
N LEU A 164 12.20 8.99 15.42
CA LEU A 164 12.29 10.44 15.23
C LEU A 164 12.47 11.15 16.56
N ASP A 165 13.16 12.29 16.50
CA ASP A 165 13.17 13.27 17.58
C ASP A 165 11.80 13.95 17.73
N ASP A 166 11.60 14.59 18.88
CA ASP A 166 10.41 15.38 19.18
C ASP A 166 10.19 16.52 18.16
N ASN A 167 8.93 16.78 17.84
CA ASN A 167 8.45 17.87 16.99
C ASN A 167 8.89 17.82 15.52
N ILE A 168 9.15 16.61 15.00
CA ILE A 168 9.44 16.40 13.58
C ILE A 168 8.15 16.09 12.80
N ASP A 169 7.80 16.90 11.80
CA ASP A 169 6.80 16.52 10.80
C ASP A 169 7.38 15.42 9.91
N PHE A 170 6.67 14.30 9.81
CA PHE A 170 7.10 13.13 9.06
C PHE A 170 5.89 12.40 8.52
N ARG A 171 5.87 12.18 7.20
CA ARG A 171 4.66 11.75 6.48
C ARG A 171 4.86 10.42 5.73
N PRO A 172 4.93 9.29 6.46
CA PRO A 172 4.98 7.97 5.85
C PRO A 172 3.63 7.65 5.19
N TYR A 173 3.65 7.29 3.91
CA TYR A 173 2.42 7.11 3.13
C TYR A 173 2.39 5.80 2.35
N SER A 174 3.36 5.56 1.46
CA SER A 174 3.37 4.32 0.68
C SER A 174 4.11 3.25 1.46
N LEU A 175 3.48 2.08 1.59
CA LEU A 175 4.00 0.95 2.35
C LEU A 175 3.97 -0.30 1.47
N THR A 176 5.05 -1.07 1.51
CA THR A 176 5.18 -2.41 0.90
C THR A 176 5.89 -3.32 1.90
N VAL A 177 5.49 -4.59 1.96
CA VAL A 177 6.15 -5.63 2.78
C VAL A 177 6.53 -6.79 1.89
N GLU A 178 7.81 -7.13 1.89
CA GLU A 178 8.37 -8.32 1.23
C GLU A 178 9.84 -8.49 1.63
N ASP A 179 10.38 -9.69 1.44
CA ASP A 179 11.81 -9.99 1.37
C ASP A 179 12.42 -9.36 0.10
N ILE A 180 12.77 -8.06 0.20
CA ILE A 180 13.22 -7.26 -0.96
C ILE A 180 14.69 -7.54 -1.28
N ASP A 181 15.48 -7.95 -0.29
CA ASP A 181 16.92 -8.21 -0.43
C ASP A 181 17.29 -9.70 -0.49
N LEU A 182 16.29 -10.57 -0.41
CA LEU A 182 16.40 -12.03 -0.54
C LEU A 182 17.26 -12.66 0.56
N ASP A 183 17.27 -12.07 1.75
CA ASP A 183 17.98 -12.59 2.92
C ASP A 183 17.12 -13.55 3.78
N GLY A 184 15.81 -13.63 3.49
CA GLY A 184 14.83 -14.47 4.17
C GLY A 184 14.07 -13.76 5.30
N THR A 185 14.32 -12.47 5.50
CA THR A 185 13.54 -11.55 6.33
C THR A 185 12.56 -10.78 5.44
N ASN A 186 11.39 -10.35 5.92
CA ASN A 186 10.57 -9.40 5.16
C ASN A 186 10.89 -8.00 5.65
N GLU A 187 10.95 -7.05 4.72
CA GLU A 187 11.21 -5.65 5.02
C GLU A 187 9.97 -4.79 4.76
N LEU A 188 9.80 -3.75 5.55
CA LEU A 188 8.88 -2.65 5.30
C LEU A 188 9.60 -1.59 4.45
N ILE A 189 9.16 -1.46 3.20
CA ILE A 189 9.58 -0.37 2.31
C ILE A 189 8.60 0.79 2.49
N VAL A 190 9.11 1.94 2.93
CA VAL A 190 8.31 3.13 3.24
C VAL A 190 8.68 4.30 2.33
N GLY A 191 7.70 4.77 1.59
CA GLY A 191 7.74 6.06 0.91
C GLY A 191 7.30 7.20 1.83
N VAL A 192 8.24 8.07 2.19
CA VAL A 192 7.98 9.29 2.95
C VAL A 192 7.63 10.42 1.99
N ARG A 193 6.36 10.84 2.02
CA ARG A 193 5.79 11.79 1.06
C ARG A 193 6.39 13.19 1.16
N ALA A 194 6.63 13.64 2.40
CA ALA A 194 7.12 14.96 2.77
C ALA A 194 7.40 14.99 4.29
N GLY A 195 7.91 16.12 4.78
CA GLY A 195 8.15 16.37 6.19
C GLY A 195 9.40 17.23 6.38
N ASP A 196 9.83 17.40 7.62
CA ASP A 196 11.01 18.20 7.97
C ASP A 196 12.31 17.55 7.51
N ARG A 197 12.33 16.21 7.42
CA ARG A 197 13.41 15.44 6.80
C ARG A 197 13.33 15.38 5.27
N GLY A 198 12.31 16.00 4.69
CA GLY A 198 12.04 15.94 3.25
C GLY A 198 11.34 14.64 2.85
N ARG A 199 11.59 14.21 1.62
CA ARG A 199 11.13 12.93 1.08
C ARG A 199 12.24 11.93 1.19
N GLU A 200 11.86 10.72 1.53
CA GLU A 200 12.80 9.65 1.79
C GLU A 200 12.19 8.32 1.37
N VAL A 201 13.05 7.36 1.05
CA VAL A 201 12.70 5.94 1.03
C VAL A 201 13.41 5.29 2.19
N LEU A 202 12.66 4.59 3.03
CA LEU A 202 13.20 3.79 4.13
C LEU A 202 12.94 2.31 3.84
N VAL A 203 13.88 1.47 4.25
CA VAL A 203 13.70 0.01 4.32
C VAL A 203 14.07 -0.43 5.73
N ALA A 204 13.18 -1.19 6.36
CA ALA A 204 13.32 -1.58 7.75
C ALA A 204 12.73 -2.98 7.98
N ASP A 205 13.46 -3.80 8.72
CA ASP A 205 13.07 -5.14 9.16
C ASP A 205 12.70 -5.13 10.66
N VAL A 206 12.31 -6.29 11.16
CA VAL A 206 12.07 -6.53 12.59
C VAL A 206 13.02 -7.60 13.11
N ILE A 207 13.80 -7.24 14.12
CA ILE A 207 14.62 -8.20 14.86
C ILE A 207 13.75 -8.84 15.94
N GLY A 208 13.38 -10.11 15.75
CA GLY A 208 12.49 -10.87 16.64
C GLY A 208 11.02 -10.74 16.25
N GLU A 209 10.10 -11.12 17.14
CA GLU A 209 8.64 -11.14 16.87
C GLU A 209 7.91 -10.03 17.65
N PHE A 210 6.90 -9.41 17.05
CA PHE A 210 6.07 -8.37 17.67
C PHE A 210 5.32 -8.87 18.90
N SER A 211 4.85 -10.12 18.87
CA SER A 211 4.22 -10.79 20.02
C SER A 211 5.18 -10.95 21.23
N SER A 212 6.47 -10.66 21.05
CA SER A 212 7.53 -10.74 22.05
C SER A 212 8.27 -9.41 22.26
N LEU A 213 9.60 -9.40 22.15
CA LEU A 213 10.46 -8.21 22.29
C LEU A 213 11.04 -7.75 20.94
N GLY A 214 10.26 -7.93 19.86
CA GLY A 214 10.63 -7.50 18.51
C GLY A 214 10.98 -6.01 18.45
N ALA A 215 11.98 -5.66 17.65
CA ALA A 215 12.44 -4.29 17.51
C ALA A 215 12.71 -3.94 16.04
N TRP A 216 12.23 -2.76 15.62
CA TRP A 216 12.51 -2.21 14.30
C TRP A 216 14.01 -1.95 14.12
N ASN A 217 14.55 -2.41 13.00
CA ASN A 217 15.89 -2.10 12.54
C ASN A 217 15.79 -1.42 11.16
N VAL A 218 16.55 -0.34 10.96
CA VAL A 218 16.52 0.41 9.69
C VAL A 218 17.77 0.04 8.93
N GLU A 219 17.58 -0.70 7.84
CA GLU A 219 18.65 -1.18 6.98
C GLU A 219 19.09 -0.11 5.98
N TYR A 220 18.10 0.63 5.45
CA TYR A 220 18.33 1.61 4.42
C TYR A 220 17.50 2.87 4.60
N ASN A 221 18.11 3.98 4.24
CA ASN A 221 17.49 5.29 4.21
C ASN A 221 18.10 6.12 3.09
N LEU A 222 17.30 6.43 2.08
CA LEU A 222 17.63 7.39 1.03
C LEU A 222 16.94 8.73 1.33
N PRO A 223 17.63 9.70 1.94
CA PRO A 223 17.01 10.94 2.36
C PRO A 223 16.98 12.00 1.25
N ALA A 224 16.27 13.09 1.53
CA ALA A 224 16.35 14.36 0.81
C ALA A 224 16.04 14.30 -0.70
N LEU A 225 15.10 13.45 -1.12
CA LEU A 225 14.65 13.39 -2.51
C LEU A 225 14.04 14.73 -2.95
N SER A 226 14.25 15.10 -4.22
CA SER A 226 13.76 16.36 -4.81
C SER A 226 12.37 16.22 -5.46
N GLY A 227 11.73 17.34 -5.84
CA GLY A 227 10.42 17.36 -6.50
C GLY A 227 9.24 17.69 -5.57
N GLY A 228 8.01 17.33 -6.00
CA GLY A 228 6.79 17.43 -5.21
C GLY A 228 6.63 16.23 -4.26
N ALA A 229 5.42 15.73 -4.03
CA ALA A 229 5.18 14.65 -3.06
C ALA A 229 5.60 13.26 -3.59
N LEU A 230 6.21 12.42 -2.74
CA LEU A 230 6.38 10.99 -3.05
C LEU A 230 5.04 10.28 -2.82
N TYR A 231 4.54 9.59 -3.85
CA TYR A 231 3.22 8.95 -3.80
C TYR A 231 3.28 7.45 -3.67
N ASN A 232 4.27 6.80 -4.28
CA ASN A 232 4.33 5.37 -4.29
C ASN A 232 5.78 4.89 -4.19
N VAL A 233 5.95 3.86 -3.37
CA VAL A 233 6.99 2.85 -3.49
C VAL A 233 6.30 1.55 -3.87
N SER A 234 6.88 0.85 -4.83
CA SER A 234 6.48 -0.50 -5.25
C SER A 234 7.74 -1.25 -5.64
N THR A 235 7.60 -2.54 -5.91
CA THR A 235 8.72 -3.47 -5.94
C THR A 235 8.55 -4.47 -7.07
N GLY A 236 9.66 -5.07 -7.50
CA GLY A 236 9.70 -6.13 -8.48
C GLY A 236 11.07 -6.25 -9.11
N ASP A 237 11.29 -7.38 -9.79
CA ASP A 237 12.50 -7.67 -10.57
C ASP A 237 12.27 -7.18 -12.00
N LEU A 238 12.52 -5.91 -12.30
CA LEU A 238 12.20 -5.29 -13.59
C LEU A 238 13.16 -5.76 -14.69
N ASP A 239 14.43 -6.01 -14.36
CA ASP A 239 15.44 -6.34 -15.35
C ASP A 239 15.73 -7.85 -15.50
N ASN A 240 15.04 -8.68 -14.71
CA ASN A 240 15.11 -10.14 -14.71
C ASN A 240 16.51 -10.68 -14.34
N ASP A 241 17.25 -9.98 -13.48
CA ASP A 241 18.54 -10.43 -12.98
C ASP A 241 18.43 -11.32 -11.72
N GLY A 242 17.23 -11.37 -11.12
CA GLY A 242 16.88 -12.17 -9.94
C GLY A 242 17.03 -11.42 -8.62
N ASN A 243 17.57 -10.20 -8.62
CA ASN A 243 17.40 -9.25 -7.54
C ASN A 243 16.04 -8.55 -7.68
N ARG A 244 15.72 -7.66 -6.73
CA ARG A 244 14.50 -6.85 -6.78
C ARG A 244 14.83 -5.38 -6.67
N GLU A 245 13.97 -4.55 -7.23
CA GLU A 245 14.10 -3.10 -7.20
C GLU A 245 12.94 -2.42 -6.52
N ILE A 246 13.23 -1.31 -5.85
CA ILE A 246 12.25 -0.36 -5.33
C ILE A 246 12.03 0.73 -6.40
N HIS A 247 10.79 0.83 -6.86
CA HIS A 247 10.30 1.82 -7.80
C HIS A 247 9.66 2.98 -7.05
N VAL A 248 10.17 4.19 -7.26
CA VAL A 248 9.77 5.39 -6.51
C VAL A 248 9.12 6.39 -7.45
N ALA A 249 7.84 6.69 -7.22
CA ALA A 249 7.09 7.67 -8.01
C ALA A 249 6.90 8.97 -7.23
N ILE A 250 7.39 10.07 -7.81
CA ILE A 250 7.32 11.42 -7.23
C ILE A 250 6.46 12.30 -8.14
N TRP A 251 5.48 12.99 -7.55
CA TRP A 251 4.67 13.99 -8.25
C TRP A 251 5.51 15.21 -8.55
N ASN A 252 6.13 15.20 -9.73
CA ASN A 252 6.99 16.24 -10.24
C ASN A 252 7.13 16.10 -11.76
N LEU A 253 6.06 16.40 -12.51
CA LEU A 253 5.98 16.16 -13.96
C LEU A 253 6.29 14.70 -14.31
N PHE A 254 5.83 13.78 -13.47
CA PHE A 254 6.18 12.35 -13.42
C PHE A 254 7.70 12.11 -13.29
N SER A 255 8.17 12.03 -12.05
CA SER A 255 9.52 11.58 -11.72
C SER A 255 9.48 10.11 -11.31
N LEU A 256 10.39 9.31 -11.87
CA LEU A 256 10.60 7.89 -11.52
C LEU A 256 12.05 7.69 -11.08
N MET A 257 12.25 6.99 -9.99
CA MET A 257 13.56 6.50 -9.53
C MET A 257 13.48 4.99 -9.32
N ILE A 258 14.56 4.28 -9.60
CA ILE A 258 14.69 2.84 -9.39
C ILE A 258 15.92 2.61 -8.51
N ILE A 259 15.71 1.89 -7.41
CA ILE A 259 16.73 1.52 -6.43
C ILE A 259 16.87 0.00 -6.48
N GLU A 260 18.03 -0.47 -6.88
CA GLU A 260 18.39 -1.89 -6.98
C GLU A 260 18.76 -2.47 -5.62
N CYS A 261 18.25 -3.66 -5.30
CA CYS A 261 18.73 -4.41 -4.16
C CYS A 261 19.85 -5.38 -4.58
N THR A 262 21.09 -4.91 -4.50
CA THR A 262 22.28 -5.63 -5.00
C THR A 262 22.77 -6.77 -4.08
N GLY A 263 22.05 -7.04 -3.00
CA GLY A 263 22.31 -8.08 -2.02
C GLY A 263 21.81 -7.69 -0.63
N PRO A 264 22.01 -8.57 0.39
CA PRO A 264 21.49 -8.32 1.73
C PRO A 264 21.89 -6.96 2.28
N ASN A 265 20.89 -6.20 2.71
CA ASN A 265 20.99 -4.87 3.28
C ASN A 265 21.74 -3.85 2.37
N THR A 266 21.78 -4.09 1.05
CA THR A 266 22.61 -3.31 0.11
C THR A 266 21.79 -2.78 -1.06
N TYR A 267 21.54 -1.45 -1.05
CA TYR A 267 20.64 -0.79 -2.00
C TYR A 267 21.36 0.31 -2.80
N GLU A 268 21.20 0.31 -4.13
CA GLU A 268 21.87 1.24 -5.04
C GLU A 268 20.89 1.95 -5.98
N VAL A 269 20.95 3.28 -6.06
CA VAL A 269 20.14 4.03 -7.05
C VAL A 269 20.71 3.79 -8.45
N GLN A 270 19.95 3.11 -9.33
CA GLN A 270 20.37 2.83 -10.70
C GLN A 270 19.80 3.84 -11.70
N VAL A 271 18.55 4.26 -11.51
CA VAL A 271 17.84 5.13 -12.45
C VAL A 271 17.25 6.33 -11.73
N GLU A 272 17.45 7.51 -12.32
CA GLU A 272 16.77 8.75 -11.96
C GLU A 272 16.22 9.43 -13.21
N HIS A 273 14.91 9.35 -13.41
CA HIS A 273 14.19 10.04 -14.46
C HIS A 273 13.35 11.16 -13.86
N ASN A 274 13.89 12.36 -13.88
CA ASN A 274 13.26 13.53 -13.29
C ASN A 274 12.41 14.30 -14.31
N ALA A 275 11.16 14.61 -13.94
CA ALA A 275 10.26 15.45 -14.73
C ALA A 275 10.13 15.02 -16.20
N ILE A 276 9.78 13.75 -16.42
CA ILE A 276 9.66 13.11 -17.74
C ILE A 276 8.76 13.92 -18.69
N PHE A 277 7.70 14.55 -18.16
CA PHE A 277 6.75 15.35 -18.95
C PHE A 277 7.06 16.85 -19.00
N SER A 278 8.26 17.28 -18.61
CA SER A 278 8.68 18.69 -18.59
C SER A 278 8.48 19.42 -19.93
N ALA A 279 8.71 18.73 -21.06
CA ALA A 279 8.52 19.31 -22.39
C ALA A 279 7.03 19.65 -22.69
N SER A 280 6.10 18.88 -22.12
CA SER A 280 4.66 19.13 -22.29
C SER A 280 4.12 20.17 -21.30
N GLY A 281 4.79 20.33 -20.15
CA GLY A 281 4.34 21.15 -19.03
C GLY A 281 3.11 20.62 -18.29
N ILE A 282 2.62 19.43 -18.64
CA ILE A 282 1.50 18.78 -17.96
C ILE A 282 2.06 17.96 -16.79
N ASP A 283 1.58 18.27 -15.59
CA ASP A 283 2.02 17.61 -14.36
C ASP A 283 1.26 16.31 -14.12
N HIS A 284 1.77 15.24 -14.71
CA HIS A 284 1.32 13.89 -14.46
C HIS A 284 1.89 13.36 -13.13
N GLY A 285 1.10 12.55 -12.42
CA GLY A 285 1.51 11.86 -11.21
C GLY A 285 0.94 10.44 -11.19
N ALA A 286 1.41 9.61 -10.25
CA ALA A 286 0.99 8.22 -10.12
C ALA A 286 0.70 7.92 -8.65
N LEU A 287 -0.53 7.48 -8.35
CA LEU A 287 -1.00 7.26 -6.96
C LEU A 287 -0.63 5.87 -6.45
N ASP A 288 -0.72 4.82 -7.28
CA ASP A 288 -0.44 3.42 -6.92
C ASP A 288 0.53 2.79 -7.94
N ALA A 289 1.62 3.52 -8.17
CA ALA A 289 2.21 3.86 -9.46
C ALA A 289 2.44 2.75 -10.49
N VAL A 290 3.02 1.62 -10.10
CA VAL A 290 3.47 0.63 -11.08
C VAL A 290 3.28 -0.80 -10.60
N ARG A 291 3.22 -1.73 -11.55
CA ARG A 291 3.39 -3.16 -11.32
C ARG A 291 4.44 -3.70 -12.28
N VAL A 292 5.18 -4.70 -11.81
CA VAL A 292 6.20 -5.42 -12.58
C VAL A 292 5.68 -6.81 -12.89
N ALA A 293 5.59 -7.16 -14.17
CA ALA A 293 5.28 -8.51 -14.62
C ALA A 293 5.68 -8.71 -16.09
N ASP A 294 6.01 -9.93 -16.48
CA ASP A 294 6.06 -10.36 -17.88
C ASP A 294 4.62 -10.42 -18.45
N ALA A 295 4.10 -9.26 -18.81
CA ALA A 295 2.71 -9.10 -19.20
C ALA A 295 2.42 -9.74 -20.56
N ASN A 296 3.46 -9.87 -21.39
CA ASN A 296 3.34 -10.37 -22.75
C ASN A 296 3.82 -11.83 -22.93
N ASN A 297 4.41 -12.43 -21.88
CA ASN A 297 5.02 -13.77 -21.83
C ASN A 297 6.23 -13.96 -22.77
N ASP A 298 7.11 -12.97 -22.89
CA ASP A 298 8.35 -13.05 -23.68
C ASP A 298 9.62 -13.28 -22.85
N GLY A 299 9.48 -13.38 -21.52
CA GLY A 299 10.58 -13.55 -20.58
C GLY A 299 11.28 -12.25 -20.19
N VAL A 300 10.70 -11.09 -20.50
CA VAL A 300 11.12 -9.77 -20.03
C VAL A 300 10.00 -9.17 -19.17
N ASN A 301 10.34 -8.68 -17.98
CA ASN A 301 9.36 -8.00 -17.15
C ASN A 301 9.10 -6.59 -17.67
N GLU A 302 7.82 -6.21 -17.71
CA GLU A 302 7.39 -4.85 -18.01
C GLU A 302 6.92 -4.12 -16.75
N LEU A 303 7.12 -2.80 -16.79
CA LEU A 303 6.56 -1.86 -15.84
C LEU A 303 5.34 -1.17 -16.47
N TYR A 304 4.18 -1.25 -15.81
CA TYR A 304 2.90 -0.69 -16.26
C TYR A 304 2.10 0.00 -15.16
#